data_AF-A0A925WL27-F1
#
_entry.id   AF-A0A925WL27-F1
#
_cell.length_a   1.000
_cell.length_b   1.000
_cell.length_c   1.000
_cell.angle_alpha   90.00
_cell.angle_beta   90.00
_cell.angle_gamma   90.00
#
_symmetry.space_group_name_H-M   'P 1'
#
loop_
_entity.id
_entity.type
_entity.pdbx_description
1 polymer ?
#
loop_
_entity_poly.entity_id
_entity_poly.type
_entity_poly.pdbx_seq_one_letter_code
_entity_poly.pdbx_strand_id
1 'polypeptide(L)'
;MYRTPRSFALFSLALLLTLLSASVASAQNSAANWSASFYNNEQLTDPPIFQTSYNELNFDWGDGSPNDAVNKNRWSARFGTDVYFNAGTYRFTINADDGVQLWVDYNLQLTTYNAPRPGETLTMDIPLTAGVHHLQVDYREISGNANLKVAWVNVADIPTTPGTGNWTAQYYSNTSLTGTPFATVSESSPSHQWGLGAPLAGMPADNFSGRWTLTQNFAAGNYGIQVNADDGVRVFVNGVAYINQWALVTGEGYTAGFSLPGGVATIVVEYFEAGFNAFLNFQLFAPQQPPAPPVGSSVATVTTATLNVRNAP
;
A
#
# COMPACT_ATOMS: atom_id res chain seq x y z
N MET A 1 61.18 -57.59 28.54
CA MET A 1 61.15 -56.15 28.24
C MET A 1 60.27 -55.96 27.00
N TYR A 2 58.95 -55.96 27.20
CA TYR A 2 57.96 -55.95 26.11
C TYR A 2 57.67 -54.50 25.69
N ARG A 3 57.82 -54.20 24.39
CA ARG A 3 57.45 -52.92 23.78
C ARG A 3 55.96 -52.94 23.42
N THR A 4 55.20 -51.98 23.93
CA THR A 4 53.82 -51.70 23.53
C THR A 4 53.79 -50.85 22.25
N PRO A 5 52.91 -51.14 21.26
CA PRO A 5 52.69 -50.25 20.13
C PRO A 5 51.69 -49.14 20.49
N ARG A 6 51.98 -47.91 20.06
CA ARG A 6 51.06 -46.76 20.16
C ARG A 6 50.10 -46.77 18.97
N SER A 7 48.81 -46.86 19.23
CA SER A 7 47.74 -46.67 18.24
C SER A 7 47.65 -45.20 17.82
N PHE A 8 47.73 -44.93 16.52
CA PHE A 8 47.34 -43.65 15.93
C PHE A 8 45.84 -43.69 15.62
N ALA A 9 45.04 -42.86 16.29
CA ALA A 9 43.66 -42.61 15.92
C ALA A 9 43.62 -41.48 14.88
N LEU A 10 43.14 -41.80 13.66
CA LEU A 10 42.80 -40.83 12.64
C LEU A 10 41.49 -40.14 13.04
N PHE A 11 41.55 -38.84 13.33
CA PHE A 11 40.35 -38.01 13.42
C PHE A 11 39.98 -37.51 12.03
N SER A 12 38.94 -38.09 11.45
CA SER A 12 38.28 -37.58 10.24
C SER A 12 37.54 -36.28 10.60
N LEU A 13 38.03 -35.14 10.11
CA LEU A 13 37.35 -33.85 10.23
C LEU A 13 36.19 -33.80 9.23
N ALA A 14 34.97 -34.10 9.68
CA ALA A 14 33.76 -33.85 8.91
C ALA A 14 33.51 -32.33 8.87
N LEU A 15 33.69 -31.71 7.71
CA LEU A 15 33.32 -30.32 7.46
C LEU A 15 31.80 -30.23 7.40
N LEU A 16 31.19 -29.88 8.53
CA LEU A 16 29.76 -29.61 8.64
C LEU A 16 29.49 -28.25 7.96
N LEU A 17 29.04 -28.30 6.70
CA LEU A 17 28.59 -27.12 5.97
C LEU A 17 27.24 -26.68 6.58
N THR A 18 27.28 -25.77 7.55
CA THR A 18 26.07 -25.13 8.06
C THR A 18 25.52 -24.19 6.99
N LEU A 19 24.52 -24.67 6.24
CA LEU A 19 23.63 -23.81 5.47
C LEU A 19 22.90 -22.91 6.47
N LEU A 20 23.36 -21.68 6.66
CA LEU A 20 22.51 -20.64 7.24
C LEU A 20 21.41 -20.36 6.21
N SER A 21 20.25 -20.97 6.40
CA SER A 21 19.01 -20.43 5.84
C SER A 21 18.75 -19.10 6.52
N ALA A 22 19.27 -18.02 5.94
CA ALA A 22 18.72 -16.71 6.21
C ALA A 22 17.23 -16.79 5.87
N SER A 23 16.37 -16.62 6.87
CA SER A 23 14.96 -16.36 6.62
C SER A 23 14.90 -15.06 5.84
N VAL A 24 14.76 -15.14 4.52
CA VAL A 24 14.36 -13.99 3.71
C VAL A 24 13.01 -13.56 4.26
N ALA A 25 13.00 -12.40 4.92
CA ALA A 25 11.77 -11.78 5.37
C ALA A 25 10.85 -11.69 4.15
N SER A 26 9.66 -12.30 4.25
CA SER A 26 8.62 -12.14 3.25
C SER A 26 8.16 -10.69 3.32
N ALA A 27 8.64 -9.85 2.42
CA ALA A 27 8.11 -8.50 2.24
C ALA A 27 6.75 -8.60 1.51
N GLN A 28 5.75 -9.16 2.21
CA GLN A 28 4.34 -9.07 1.81
C GLN A 28 3.79 -7.64 1.96
N ASN A 29 4.51 -6.78 2.70
CA ASN A 29 4.35 -5.33 2.69
C ASN A 29 5.62 -4.72 2.09
N SER A 30 5.51 -3.54 1.48
CA SER A 30 6.58 -2.83 0.72
C SER A 30 7.85 -2.45 1.50
N ALA A 31 8.05 -3.02 2.70
CA ALA A 31 9.26 -2.93 3.50
C ALA A 31 10.38 -3.73 2.82
N ALA A 32 11.28 -3.01 2.15
CA ALA A 32 12.48 -3.55 1.52
C ALA A 32 13.68 -2.64 1.83
N ASN A 33 14.88 -3.20 1.87
CA ASN A 33 16.08 -2.39 2.10
C ASN A 33 16.61 -1.86 0.77
N TRP A 34 16.20 -0.64 0.44
CA TRP A 34 16.60 0.07 -0.77
C TRP A 34 17.96 0.71 -0.59
N SER A 35 18.91 0.33 -1.45
CA SER A 35 20.09 1.16 -1.70
C SER A 35 19.68 2.38 -2.53
N ALA A 36 20.16 3.56 -2.16
CA ALA A 36 19.82 4.82 -2.83
C ALA A 36 21.09 5.57 -3.22
N SER A 37 21.14 6.05 -4.46
CA SER A 37 22.21 6.89 -4.99
C SER A 37 21.60 8.13 -5.64
N PHE A 38 22.11 9.32 -5.29
CA PHE A 38 21.61 10.62 -5.74
C PHE A 38 22.64 11.35 -6.58
N TYR A 39 22.18 12.11 -7.58
CA TYR A 39 23.01 12.72 -8.61
C TYR A 39 22.57 14.16 -8.87
N ASN A 40 23.54 15.07 -9.06
CA ASN A 40 23.28 16.49 -9.39
C ASN A 40 23.11 16.73 -10.91
N ASN A 41 22.41 15.80 -11.57
CA ASN A 41 21.95 15.87 -12.95
C ASN A 41 20.67 15.02 -13.07
N GLU A 42 19.91 15.15 -14.16
CA GLU A 42 18.62 14.47 -14.36
C GLU A 42 18.76 13.10 -15.07
N GLN A 43 19.98 12.69 -15.42
CA GLN A 43 20.27 11.59 -16.35
C GLN A 43 20.97 10.39 -15.71
N LEU A 44 21.28 10.43 -14.40
CA LEU A 44 22.01 9.38 -13.68
C LEU A 44 23.42 9.11 -14.26
N THR A 45 24.08 10.12 -14.85
CA THR A 45 25.33 9.92 -15.59
C THR A 45 26.62 10.18 -14.81
N ASP A 46 26.59 11.09 -13.85
CA ASP A 46 27.76 11.42 -13.01
C ASP A 46 27.94 10.42 -11.86
N PRO A 47 29.08 10.43 -11.14
CA PRO A 47 29.17 9.73 -9.86
C PRO A 47 28.11 10.25 -8.86
N PRO A 48 27.56 9.38 -8.00
CA PRO A 48 26.57 9.80 -7.02
C PRO A 48 27.19 10.76 -5.99
N ILE A 49 26.49 11.85 -5.69
CA ILE A 49 26.92 12.87 -4.72
C ILE A 49 26.53 12.49 -3.28
N PHE A 50 25.49 11.66 -3.15
CA PHE A 50 25.01 11.16 -1.86
C PHE A 50 24.49 9.74 -2.04
N GLN A 51 24.80 8.87 -1.08
CA GLN A 51 24.34 7.48 -1.04
C GLN A 51 23.87 7.13 0.36
N THR A 52 22.78 6.37 0.45
CA THR A 52 22.18 5.94 1.72
C THR A 52 21.30 4.70 1.50
N SER A 53 20.59 4.27 2.53
CA SER A 53 19.59 3.20 2.45
C SER A 53 18.27 3.58 3.10
N TYR A 54 17.16 3.07 2.57
CA TYR A 54 15.82 3.27 3.10
C TYR A 54 15.06 1.95 3.22
N ASN A 55 14.14 1.87 4.19
CA ASN A 55 13.28 0.70 4.35
C ASN A 55 12.00 0.77 3.50
N GLU A 56 11.72 1.92 2.91
CA GLU A 56 10.59 2.19 2.02
C GLU A 56 10.92 3.38 1.12
N LEU A 57 10.16 3.53 0.03
CA LEU A 57 10.22 4.72 -0.83
C LEU A 57 8.91 5.50 -0.62
N ASN A 58 8.91 6.43 0.33
CA ASN A 58 7.77 7.27 0.65
C ASN A 58 8.26 8.68 1.02
N PHE A 59 8.67 9.42 0.00
CA PHE A 59 9.30 10.72 0.14
C PHE A 59 8.39 11.84 -0.33
N ASP A 60 8.39 12.92 0.42
CA ASP A 60 7.84 14.21 0.05
C ASP A 60 8.87 15.28 0.46
N TRP A 61 9.68 15.69 -0.52
CA TRP A 61 10.71 16.70 -0.29
C TRP A 61 10.14 18.11 -0.44
N GLY A 62 8.91 18.26 -0.94
CA GLY A 62 8.35 19.56 -1.34
C GLY A 62 9.31 20.29 -2.27
N ASP A 63 9.50 21.59 -2.06
CA ASP A 63 10.51 22.36 -2.77
C ASP A 63 11.97 21.99 -2.37
N GLY A 64 12.20 21.06 -1.46
CA GLY A 64 13.52 20.74 -0.90
C GLY A 64 14.34 19.74 -1.73
N SER A 65 15.36 19.18 -1.09
CA SER A 65 16.16 18.08 -1.62
C SER A 65 16.41 17.02 -0.52
N PRO A 66 16.75 15.77 -0.88
CA PRO A 66 16.98 14.69 0.08
C PRO A 66 18.19 14.91 1.00
N ASN A 67 19.11 15.81 0.65
CA ASN A 67 20.32 16.13 1.39
C ASN A 67 20.91 17.47 0.90
N ASP A 68 21.59 18.21 1.77
CA ASP A 68 22.22 19.51 1.45
C ASP A 68 23.22 19.47 0.28
N ALA A 69 23.83 18.32 0.00
CA ALA A 69 24.73 18.14 -1.15
C ALA A 69 24.00 17.93 -2.48
N VAL A 70 22.71 17.60 -2.44
CA VAL A 70 21.84 17.39 -3.61
C VAL A 70 21.19 18.73 -3.97
N ASN A 71 21.26 19.11 -5.23
CA ASN A 71 20.65 20.32 -5.76
C ASN A 71 19.15 20.36 -5.43
N LYS A 72 18.60 21.57 -5.28
CA LYS A 72 17.16 21.77 -5.07
C LYS A 72 16.32 21.24 -6.24
N ASN A 73 16.78 21.51 -7.47
CA ASN A 73 16.15 21.07 -8.72
C ASN A 73 17.19 20.39 -9.60
N ARG A 74 16.75 19.71 -10.66
CA ARG A 74 17.64 19.13 -11.69
C ARG A 74 18.56 18.06 -11.13
N TRP A 75 17.99 17.15 -10.35
CA TRP A 75 18.69 16.03 -9.74
C TRP A 75 17.97 14.73 -10.07
N SER A 76 18.64 13.61 -9.84
CA SER A 76 18.05 12.28 -10.04
C SER A 76 18.49 11.33 -8.94
N ALA A 77 17.76 10.24 -8.80
CA ALA A 77 18.08 9.19 -7.85
C ALA A 77 17.83 7.82 -8.47
N ARG A 78 18.69 6.85 -8.09
CA ARG A 78 18.48 5.43 -8.37
C ARG A 78 18.31 4.71 -7.04
N PHE A 79 17.20 4.00 -6.93
CA PHE A 79 16.90 3.12 -5.82
C PHE A 79 16.94 1.68 -6.32
N GLY A 80 17.64 0.79 -5.60
CA GLY A 80 17.74 -0.63 -5.97
C GLY A 80 17.60 -1.54 -4.75
N THR A 81 16.87 -2.64 -4.90
CA THR A 81 16.72 -3.68 -3.87
C THR A 81 16.51 -5.05 -4.51
N ASP A 82 16.92 -6.10 -3.80
CA ASP A 82 16.58 -7.49 -4.12
C ASP A 82 15.60 -7.99 -3.07
N VAL A 83 14.42 -8.45 -3.50
CA VAL A 83 13.31 -8.81 -2.60
C VAL A 83 12.76 -10.17 -2.98
N TYR A 84 12.48 -11.01 -1.98
CA TYR A 84 11.80 -12.28 -2.21
C TYR A 84 10.29 -12.06 -2.36
N PHE A 85 9.72 -12.54 -3.47
CA PHE A 85 8.30 -12.57 -3.73
C PHE A 85 7.77 -14.01 -3.68
N ASN A 86 6.55 -14.17 -3.16
CA ASN A 86 5.75 -15.37 -3.44
C ASN A 86 5.22 -15.27 -4.88
N ALA A 87 4.97 -16.40 -5.54
CA ALA A 87 4.34 -16.39 -6.86
C ALA A 87 2.97 -15.68 -6.80
N GLY A 88 2.72 -14.77 -7.73
CA GLY A 88 1.50 -13.97 -7.73
C GLY A 88 1.55 -12.82 -8.73
N THR A 89 0.43 -12.12 -8.86
CA THR A 89 0.39 -10.85 -9.59
C THR A 89 0.50 -9.72 -8.58
N TYR A 90 1.52 -8.89 -8.71
CA TYR A 90 1.76 -7.77 -7.81
C TYR A 90 1.38 -6.47 -8.48
N ARG A 91 0.56 -5.68 -7.79
CA ARG A 91 0.23 -4.33 -8.20
C ARG A 91 1.26 -3.38 -7.63
N PHE A 92 2.05 -2.76 -8.50
CA PHE A 92 2.91 -1.64 -8.15
C PHE A 92 2.10 -0.34 -8.24
N THR A 93 2.30 0.54 -7.27
CA THR A 93 1.71 1.89 -7.19
C THR A 93 2.85 2.89 -7.05
N ILE A 94 2.92 3.84 -7.97
CA ILE A 94 4.01 4.84 -8.04
C ILE A 94 3.40 6.24 -8.17
N ASN A 95 3.75 7.14 -7.27
CA ASN A 95 3.51 8.57 -7.40
C ASN A 95 4.88 9.25 -7.43
N ALA A 96 5.14 10.06 -8.46
CA ALA A 96 6.38 10.79 -8.59
C ALA A 96 6.11 12.17 -9.19
N ASP A 97 6.83 13.15 -8.68
CA ASP A 97 6.93 14.49 -9.26
C ASP A 97 8.42 14.81 -9.26
N ASP A 98 9.15 14.83 -10.37
CA ASP A 98 8.70 14.69 -11.76
C ASP A 98 8.67 13.23 -12.31
N GLY A 99 9.80 12.77 -12.85
CA GLY A 99 9.87 11.62 -13.74
C GLY A 99 10.27 10.33 -13.01
N VAL A 100 9.75 9.19 -13.45
CA VAL A 100 10.06 7.89 -12.85
C VAL A 100 10.17 6.78 -13.90
N GLN A 101 11.01 5.80 -13.61
CA GLN A 101 11.06 4.50 -14.26
C GLN A 101 11.03 3.38 -13.22
N LEU A 102 10.27 2.32 -13.52
CA LEU A 102 10.30 1.08 -12.77
C LEU A 102 10.93 -0.01 -13.63
N TRP A 103 11.91 -0.69 -13.06
CA TRP A 103 12.56 -1.87 -13.61
C TRP A 103 12.34 -3.05 -12.67
N VAL A 104 11.98 -4.19 -13.26
CA VAL A 104 11.84 -5.47 -12.55
C VAL A 104 12.63 -6.51 -13.30
N ASP A 105 13.52 -7.21 -12.59
CA ASP A 105 14.48 -8.15 -13.14
C ASP A 105 15.24 -7.56 -14.34
N TYR A 106 15.68 -6.31 -14.19
CA TYR A 106 16.43 -5.55 -15.20
C TYR A 106 15.65 -5.28 -16.51
N ASN A 107 14.33 -5.52 -16.52
CA ASN A 107 13.45 -5.17 -17.62
C ASN A 107 12.63 -3.92 -17.28
N LEU A 108 12.58 -2.95 -18.20
CA LEU A 108 11.80 -1.73 -18.02
C LEU A 108 10.31 -2.05 -18.07
N GLN A 109 9.60 -1.74 -16.99
CA GLN A 109 8.17 -1.99 -16.83
C GLN A 109 7.36 -0.71 -17.07
N LEU A 110 7.84 0.43 -16.55
CA LEU A 110 7.18 1.73 -16.63
C LEU A 110 8.21 2.83 -16.87
N THR A 111 7.88 3.82 -17.69
CA THR A 111 8.66 5.06 -17.81
C THR A 111 7.74 6.25 -18.07
N THR A 112 7.94 7.33 -17.32
CA THR A 112 7.36 8.66 -17.62
C THR A 112 8.39 9.62 -18.20
N TYR A 113 9.63 9.19 -18.43
CA TYR A 113 10.71 10.09 -18.85
C TYR A 113 10.44 10.80 -20.20
N ASN A 114 9.67 10.18 -21.08
CA ASN A 114 9.31 10.75 -22.38
C ASN A 114 7.91 11.40 -22.41
N ALA A 115 7.15 11.25 -21.32
CA ALA A 115 5.82 11.82 -21.15
C ALA A 115 5.60 12.04 -19.64
N PRO A 116 6.15 13.13 -19.07
CA PRO A 116 6.08 13.39 -17.63
C PRO A 116 4.62 13.46 -17.14
N ARG A 117 4.39 12.90 -15.95
CA ARG A 117 3.09 12.87 -15.28
C ARG A 117 3.25 13.27 -13.82
N PRO A 118 3.73 14.50 -13.55
CA PRO A 118 4.08 14.94 -12.20
C PRO A 118 2.88 14.83 -11.26
N GLY A 119 3.08 14.14 -10.14
CA GLY A 119 2.05 13.93 -9.10
C GLY A 119 0.91 12.99 -9.50
N GLU A 120 0.89 12.43 -10.71
CA GLU A 120 -0.07 11.39 -11.09
C GLU A 120 0.33 10.07 -10.45
N THR A 121 -0.61 9.38 -9.80
CA THR A 121 -0.35 8.01 -9.33
C THR A 121 -0.61 7.00 -10.43
N LEU A 122 0.41 6.21 -10.71
CA LEU A 122 0.42 5.16 -11.72
C LEU A 122 0.31 3.80 -11.04
N THR A 123 -0.47 2.89 -11.64
CA THR A 123 -0.54 1.50 -11.20
C THR A 123 -0.25 0.54 -12.34
N MET A 124 0.37 -0.60 -12.00
CA MET A 124 0.57 -1.70 -12.94
C MET A 124 0.65 -3.04 -12.23
N ASP A 125 0.15 -4.07 -12.92
CA ASP A 125 0.14 -5.44 -12.41
C ASP A 125 1.24 -6.25 -13.11
N ILE A 126 2.18 -6.77 -12.33
CA ILE A 126 3.33 -7.53 -12.81
C ILE A 126 3.23 -8.96 -12.25
N PRO A 127 3.14 -9.99 -13.10
CA PRO A 127 3.22 -11.37 -12.65
C PRO A 127 4.65 -11.71 -12.26
N LEU A 128 4.84 -12.17 -11.02
CA LEU A 128 6.12 -12.61 -10.48
C LEU A 128 6.05 -14.08 -10.10
N THR A 129 7.14 -14.79 -10.37
CA THR A 129 7.35 -16.15 -9.86
C THR A 129 7.76 -16.10 -8.39
N ALA A 130 7.73 -17.25 -7.71
CA ALA A 130 8.32 -17.31 -6.37
C ALA A 130 9.84 -17.23 -6.49
N GLY A 131 10.48 -16.29 -5.79
CA GLY A 131 11.92 -16.09 -5.89
C GLY A 131 12.38 -14.70 -5.50
N VAL A 132 13.69 -14.48 -5.52
CA VAL A 132 14.29 -13.16 -5.36
C VAL A 132 14.23 -12.44 -6.70
N HIS A 133 13.64 -11.25 -6.71
CA HIS A 133 13.54 -10.36 -7.86
C HIS A 133 14.29 -9.07 -7.60
N HIS A 134 14.91 -8.52 -8.64
CA HIS A 134 15.57 -7.23 -8.57
C HIS A 134 14.57 -6.13 -8.91
N LEU A 135 14.42 -5.16 -8.01
CA LEU A 135 13.64 -3.95 -8.27
C LEU A 135 14.59 -2.76 -8.37
N GLN A 136 14.39 -1.94 -9.39
CA GLN A 136 15.06 -0.65 -9.51
C GLN A 136 14.04 0.45 -9.86
N VAL A 137 14.14 1.56 -9.14
CA VAL A 137 13.37 2.78 -9.40
C VAL A 137 14.35 3.89 -9.72
N ASP A 138 14.24 4.43 -10.93
CA ASP A 138 15.00 5.60 -11.36
C ASP A 138 14.06 6.79 -11.33
N TYR A 139 14.43 7.83 -10.60
CA TYR A 139 13.65 9.05 -10.41
C TYR A 139 14.45 10.27 -10.88
N ARG A 140 13.76 11.27 -11.41
CA ARG A 140 14.35 12.57 -11.74
C ARG A 140 13.43 13.70 -11.30
N GLU A 141 14.05 14.72 -10.73
CA GLU A 141 13.45 16.00 -10.39
C GLU A 141 13.96 17.06 -11.38
N ILE A 142 13.05 17.74 -12.08
CA ILE A 142 13.38 18.77 -13.07
C ILE A 142 13.24 20.15 -12.41
N SER A 143 12.06 20.45 -11.86
CA SER A 143 11.83 21.69 -11.12
C SER A 143 10.57 21.64 -10.24
N GLY A 144 10.63 22.29 -9.09
CA GLY A 144 9.46 22.55 -8.26
C GLY A 144 9.37 21.57 -7.10
N ASN A 145 8.20 20.99 -6.90
CA ASN A 145 7.98 20.04 -5.81
C ASN A 145 8.52 18.67 -6.18
N ALA A 146 9.35 18.10 -5.33
CA ALA A 146 9.90 16.77 -5.50
C ALA A 146 9.22 15.77 -4.57
N ASN A 147 8.69 14.68 -5.13
CA ASN A 147 8.22 13.55 -4.33
C ASN A 147 8.42 12.20 -5.07
N LEU A 148 8.53 11.13 -4.28
CA LEU A 148 8.56 9.76 -4.79
C LEU A 148 7.94 8.81 -3.77
N LYS A 149 6.84 8.16 -4.15
CA LYS A 149 6.15 7.15 -3.35
C LYS A 149 5.99 5.89 -4.18
N VAL A 150 6.54 4.77 -3.71
CA VAL A 150 6.47 3.47 -4.38
C VAL A 150 6.02 2.42 -3.39
N ALA A 151 4.98 1.69 -3.75
CA ALA A 151 4.48 0.55 -3.00
C ALA A 151 4.10 -0.59 -3.94
N TRP A 152 4.01 -1.79 -3.40
CA TRP A 152 3.44 -2.95 -4.09
C TRP A 152 2.64 -3.83 -3.13
N VAL A 153 1.67 -4.53 -3.68
CA VAL A 153 0.84 -5.50 -2.96
C VAL A 153 0.54 -6.68 -3.88
N ASN A 154 0.46 -7.90 -3.34
CA ASN A 154 -0.10 -9.02 -4.09
C ASN A 154 -1.60 -8.73 -4.32
N VAL A 155 -2.05 -8.76 -5.57
CA VAL A 155 -3.45 -8.46 -5.91
C VAL A 155 -4.43 -9.37 -5.16
N ALA A 156 -4.03 -10.61 -4.86
CA ALA A 156 -4.83 -11.54 -4.07
C ALA A 156 -5.04 -11.10 -2.60
N ASP A 157 -4.17 -10.22 -2.08
CA ASP A 157 -4.22 -9.70 -0.72
C ASP A 157 -5.04 -8.39 -0.63
N ILE A 158 -5.52 -7.84 -1.76
CA ILE A 158 -6.40 -6.68 -1.77
C ILE A 158 -7.83 -7.15 -1.40
N PRO A 159 -8.44 -6.63 -0.32
CA PRO A 159 -9.79 -6.98 0.06
C PRO A 159 -10.78 -6.68 -1.07
N THR A 160 -11.58 -7.67 -1.46
CA THR A 160 -12.63 -7.52 -2.48
C THR A 160 -13.82 -6.71 -1.99
N THR A 161 -14.00 -6.63 -0.67
CA THR A 161 -15.00 -5.78 -0.02
C THR A 161 -14.27 -4.68 0.76
N PRO A 162 -14.35 -3.41 0.32
CA PRO A 162 -13.76 -2.30 1.05
C PRO A 162 -14.31 -2.20 2.48
N GLY A 163 -13.46 -1.83 3.45
CA GLY A 163 -13.89 -1.65 4.84
C GLY A 163 -14.05 -2.94 5.66
N THR A 164 -13.83 -4.11 5.07
CA THR A 164 -13.73 -5.37 5.83
C THR A 164 -12.32 -5.57 6.35
N GLY A 165 -12.16 -5.66 7.67
CA GLY A 165 -10.86 -5.85 8.30
C GLY A 165 -10.90 -5.64 9.81
N ASN A 166 -9.72 -5.69 10.44
CA ASN A 166 -9.57 -5.42 11.86
C ASN A 166 -9.44 -3.90 12.08
N TRP A 167 -10.54 -3.27 12.47
CA TRP A 167 -10.57 -1.88 12.91
C TRP A 167 -9.96 -1.78 14.31
N THR A 168 -9.05 -0.83 14.50
CA THR A 168 -8.64 -0.41 15.85
C THR A 168 -9.66 0.58 16.37
N ALA A 169 -10.48 0.17 17.34
CA ALA A 169 -11.49 0.99 17.98
C ALA A 169 -10.96 1.54 19.31
N GLN A 170 -10.99 2.86 19.46
CA GLN A 170 -10.67 3.56 20.70
C GLN A 170 -11.93 4.21 21.25
N TYR A 171 -12.28 3.89 22.49
CA TYR A 171 -13.47 4.44 23.16
C TYR A 171 -13.07 5.42 24.25
N TYR A 172 -13.82 6.51 24.40
CA TYR A 172 -13.55 7.59 25.35
C TYR A 172 -14.80 7.92 26.16
N SER A 173 -14.63 8.20 27.46
CA SER A 173 -15.72 8.65 28.35
C SER A 173 -15.94 10.17 28.28
N ASN A 174 -15.86 10.74 27.07
CA ASN A 174 -16.18 12.13 26.74
C ASN A 174 -16.55 12.22 25.25
N THR A 175 -17.24 13.28 24.84
CA THR A 175 -17.67 13.50 23.44
C THR A 175 -16.58 14.14 22.55
N SER A 176 -15.40 14.44 23.09
CA SER A 176 -14.38 15.23 22.40
C SER A 176 -13.18 14.42 21.90
N LEU A 177 -13.18 13.08 22.09
CA LEU A 177 -12.05 12.19 21.76
C LEU A 177 -10.73 12.61 22.43
N THR A 178 -10.82 13.15 23.66
CA THR A 178 -9.67 13.69 24.40
C THR A 178 -9.22 12.78 25.53
N GLY A 179 -7.94 12.89 25.90
CA GLY A 179 -7.33 12.10 26.97
C GLY A 179 -6.98 10.68 26.54
N THR A 180 -6.68 9.83 27.53
CA THR A 180 -6.43 8.40 27.30
C THR A 180 -7.74 7.68 27.00
N PRO A 181 -7.82 6.85 25.94
CA PRO A 181 -9.00 6.01 25.70
C PRO A 181 -9.31 5.14 26.92
N PHE A 182 -10.60 4.97 27.24
CA PHE A 182 -11.06 3.98 28.21
C PHE A 182 -10.62 2.57 27.81
N ALA A 183 -10.73 2.26 26.51
CA ALA A 183 -10.25 1.01 25.94
C ALA A 183 -9.77 1.20 24.50
N THR A 184 -8.87 0.33 24.07
CA THR A 184 -8.52 0.11 22.66
C THR A 184 -8.73 -1.35 22.34
N VAL A 185 -9.61 -1.65 21.37
CA VAL A 185 -10.00 -3.01 21.01
C VAL A 185 -9.97 -3.21 19.49
N SER A 186 -9.94 -4.46 19.06
CA SER A 186 -10.08 -4.82 17.65
C SER A 186 -11.53 -5.16 17.34
N GLU A 187 -12.09 -4.56 16.31
CA GLU A 187 -13.48 -4.80 15.87
C GLU A 187 -13.54 -5.07 14.36
N SER A 188 -14.58 -5.75 13.90
CA SER A 188 -14.79 -6.02 12.47
C SER A 188 -15.52 -4.90 11.75
N SER A 189 -16.15 -3.97 12.49
CA SER A 189 -16.91 -2.85 11.93
C SER A 189 -17.03 -1.69 12.93
N PRO A 190 -17.09 -0.44 12.46
CA PRO A 190 -17.54 0.71 13.27
C PRO A 190 -19.05 0.70 13.56
N SER A 191 -19.84 -0.13 12.87
CA SER A 191 -21.30 -0.07 13.00
C SER A 191 -21.79 -0.73 14.28
N HIS A 192 -22.59 0.01 15.07
CA HIS A 192 -23.14 -0.43 16.35
C HIS A 192 -24.53 0.15 16.59
N GLN A 193 -25.32 -0.59 17.37
CA GLN A 193 -26.67 -0.21 17.83
C GLN A 193 -26.70 -0.36 19.35
N TRP A 194 -26.20 0.65 20.06
CA TRP A 194 -26.12 0.61 21.52
C TRP A 194 -27.46 0.91 22.19
N GLY A 195 -28.35 1.64 21.51
CA GLY A 195 -29.62 2.08 22.08
C GLY A 195 -29.36 2.99 23.28
N LEU A 196 -30.00 2.71 24.42
CA LEU A 196 -29.76 3.42 25.69
C LEU A 196 -28.54 2.87 26.47
N GLY A 197 -27.71 2.06 25.83
CA GLY A 197 -26.57 1.37 26.44
C GLY A 197 -25.24 2.09 26.24
N ALA A 198 -24.16 1.46 26.71
CA ALA A 198 -22.80 1.93 26.53
C ALA A 198 -22.00 0.95 25.63
N PRO A 199 -20.90 1.39 24.99
CA PRO A 199 -20.08 0.51 24.15
C PRO A 199 -19.43 -0.64 24.91
N LEU A 200 -19.01 -0.38 26.15
CA LEU A 200 -18.30 -1.33 27.00
C LEU A 200 -18.84 -1.25 28.42
N ALA A 201 -18.78 -2.37 29.14
CA ALA A 201 -19.13 -2.41 30.55
C ALA A 201 -18.25 -1.43 31.35
N GLY A 202 -18.87 -0.54 32.12
CA GLY A 202 -18.19 0.48 32.91
C GLY A 202 -18.01 1.84 32.21
N MET A 203 -18.39 1.97 30.93
CA MET A 203 -18.51 3.27 30.27
C MET A 203 -19.86 3.93 30.58
N PRO A 204 -19.94 5.27 30.49
CA PRO A 204 -21.22 5.96 30.54
C PRO A 204 -22.05 5.62 29.29
N ALA A 205 -23.38 5.57 29.45
CA ALA A 205 -24.32 5.34 28.34
C ALA A 205 -24.46 6.58 27.45
N ASP A 206 -24.28 7.78 28.03
CA ASP A 206 -24.26 9.06 27.33
C ASP A 206 -22.88 9.71 27.43
N ASN A 207 -22.62 10.74 26.63
CA ASN A 207 -21.39 11.53 26.68
C ASN A 207 -20.12 10.72 26.43
N PHE A 208 -20.17 9.77 25.49
CA PHE A 208 -19.02 8.97 25.07
C PHE A 208 -18.65 9.27 23.61
N SER A 209 -17.46 8.82 23.19
CA SER A 209 -17.06 8.86 21.79
C SER A 209 -16.23 7.64 21.40
N GLY A 210 -16.19 7.36 20.10
CA GLY A 210 -15.42 6.28 19.51
C GLY A 210 -14.63 6.77 18.29
N ARG A 211 -13.42 6.22 18.12
CA ARG A 211 -12.61 6.36 16.91
C ARG A 211 -12.22 4.99 16.40
N TRP A 212 -12.62 4.67 15.18
CA TRP A 212 -12.23 3.46 14.48
C TRP A 212 -11.24 3.80 13.39
N THR A 213 -10.09 3.12 13.38
CA THR A 213 -9.06 3.28 12.35
C THR A 213 -8.84 1.96 11.61
N LEU A 214 -8.90 2.01 10.28
CA LEU A 214 -8.56 0.90 9.39
C LEU A 214 -7.47 1.38 8.43
N THR A 215 -6.34 0.66 8.41
CA THR A 215 -5.30 0.83 7.40
C THR A 215 -5.21 -0.45 6.60
N GLN A 216 -5.50 -0.37 5.30
CA GLN A 216 -5.48 -1.55 4.42
C GLN A 216 -5.11 -1.16 2.98
N ASN A 217 -4.78 -2.16 2.18
CA ASN A 217 -4.63 -1.98 0.74
C ASN A 217 -5.99 -1.85 0.05
N PHE A 218 -6.09 -0.92 -0.89
CA PHE A 218 -7.25 -0.72 -1.75
C PHE A 218 -6.84 -0.89 -3.21
N ALA A 219 -7.78 -1.34 -4.05
CA ALA A 219 -7.63 -1.23 -5.49
C ALA A 219 -7.71 0.25 -5.92
N ALA A 220 -7.11 0.60 -7.05
CA ALA A 220 -7.38 1.87 -7.68
C ALA A 220 -8.86 1.93 -8.07
N GLY A 221 -9.53 3.06 -7.79
CA GLY A 221 -10.94 3.20 -8.11
C GLY A 221 -11.62 4.31 -7.36
N ASN A 222 -12.88 4.51 -7.71
CA ASN A 222 -13.79 5.34 -6.94
C ASN A 222 -14.36 4.51 -5.78
N TYR A 223 -14.75 5.17 -4.71
CA TYR A 223 -15.31 4.58 -3.50
C TYR A 223 -16.42 5.50 -2.99
N GLY A 224 -17.37 4.92 -2.28
CA GLY A 224 -18.49 5.60 -1.65
C GLY A 224 -18.52 5.34 -0.16
N ILE A 225 -18.84 6.38 0.60
CA ILE A 225 -19.13 6.34 2.03
C ILE A 225 -20.63 6.55 2.19
N GLN A 226 -21.25 5.74 3.03
CA GLN A 226 -22.57 6.02 3.60
C GLN A 226 -22.48 5.89 5.11
N VAL A 227 -22.99 6.90 5.82
CA VAL A 227 -22.98 6.89 7.28
C VAL A 227 -24.21 7.58 7.84
N ASN A 228 -24.77 7.03 8.91
CA ASN A 228 -25.78 7.69 9.73
C ASN A 228 -25.53 7.34 11.19
N ALA A 229 -25.71 8.33 12.05
CA ALA A 229 -25.42 8.21 13.46
C ALA A 229 -26.40 9.04 14.29
N ASP A 230 -26.45 8.73 15.57
CA ASP A 230 -27.10 9.53 16.61
C ASP A 230 -26.10 9.48 17.77
N ASP A 231 -25.34 10.52 18.10
CA ASP A 231 -25.26 11.87 17.49
C ASP A 231 -24.20 12.02 16.35
N GLY A 232 -23.12 12.76 16.59
CA GLY A 232 -22.26 13.32 15.56
C GLY A 232 -21.24 12.33 15.00
N VAL A 233 -20.86 12.51 13.72
CA VAL A 233 -19.98 11.60 12.99
C VAL A 233 -19.03 12.33 12.03
N ARG A 234 -17.81 11.83 11.90
CA ARG A 234 -16.83 12.25 10.89
C ARG A 234 -16.18 11.05 10.23
N VAL A 235 -15.86 11.20 8.95
CA VAL A 235 -15.13 10.18 8.19
C VAL A 235 -13.98 10.84 7.44
N PHE A 236 -12.78 10.29 7.64
CA PHE A 236 -11.55 10.73 7.01
C PHE A 236 -10.96 9.61 6.16
N VAL A 237 -10.38 9.99 5.02
CA VAL A 237 -9.59 9.12 4.16
C VAL A 237 -8.23 9.76 3.97
N ASN A 238 -7.17 9.05 4.37
CA ASN A 238 -5.79 9.57 4.36
C ASN A 238 -5.67 10.95 5.04
N GLY A 239 -6.40 11.15 6.14
CA GLY A 239 -6.42 12.41 6.90
C GLY A 239 -7.32 13.51 6.32
N VAL A 240 -7.88 13.34 5.12
CA VAL A 240 -8.82 14.30 4.52
C VAL A 240 -10.24 13.99 4.97
N ALA A 241 -10.95 14.98 5.51
CA ALA A 241 -12.34 14.84 5.93
C ALA A 241 -13.28 14.82 4.72
N TYR A 242 -14.00 13.71 4.53
CA TYR A 242 -15.04 13.57 3.50
C TYR A 242 -16.45 13.75 4.07
N ILE A 243 -16.63 13.42 5.35
CA ILE A 243 -17.84 13.71 6.12
C ILE A 243 -17.39 14.37 7.43
N ASN A 244 -17.97 15.52 7.77
CA ASN A 244 -17.57 16.28 8.95
C ASN A 244 -18.79 16.87 9.68
N GLN A 245 -19.56 16.01 10.35
CA GLN A 245 -20.83 16.35 11.00
C GLN A 245 -20.71 16.15 12.50
N TRP A 246 -19.91 17.02 13.14
CA TRP A 246 -19.66 16.97 14.58
C TRP A 246 -20.64 17.85 15.36
N ALA A 247 -21.93 17.54 15.23
CA ALA A 247 -23.03 18.28 15.85
C ALA A 247 -24.11 17.32 16.38
N LEU A 248 -25.00 17.83 17.22
CA LEU A 248 -26.15 17.10 17.76
C LEU A 248 -27.20 16.91 16.65
N VAL A 249 -27.10 15.81 15.93
CA VAL A 249 -27.99 15.46 14.81
C VAL A 249 -28.34 13.98 14.91
N THR A 250 -29.64 13.69 14.89
CA THR A 250 -30.18 12.35 15.09
C THR A 250 -30.53 11.71 13.74
N GLY A 251 -29.83 10.63 13.37
CA GLY A 251 -30.22 9.73 12.28
C GLY A 251 -30.21 10.30 10.86
N GLU A 252 -29.64 11.49 10.66
CA GLU A 252 -29.40 12.02 9.31
C GLU A 252 -28.34 11.17 8.59
N GLY A 253 -28.61 10.85 7.32
CA GLY A 253 -27.72 10.06 6.48
C GLY A 253 -26.83 10.94 5.62
N TYR A 254 -25.53 10.69 5.67
CA TYR A 254 -24.52 11.38 4.88
C TYR A 254 -23.86 10.41 3.90
N THR A 255 -23.57 10.92 2.69
CA THR A 255 -22.80 10.18 1.69
C THR A 255 -21.68 11.03 1.14
N ALA A 256 -20.59 10.38 0.74
CA ALA A 256 -19.48 11.03 0.07
C ALA A 256 -18.83 10.07 -0.93
N GLY A 257 -18.40 10.59 -2.08
CA GLY A 257 -17.59 9.86 -3.04
C GLY A 257 -16.12 10.29 -2.95
N PHE A 258 -15.20 9.36 -3.15
CA PHE A 258 -13.78 9.65 -3.22
C PHE A 258 -13.06 8.70 -4.18
N SER A 259 -11.86 9.07 -4.61
CA SER A 259 -11.03 8.24 -5.47
C SER A 259 -9.77 7.85 -4.73
N LEU A 260 -9.39 6.57 -4.80
CA LEU A 260 -8.08 6.11 -4.39
C LEU A 260 -7.29 5.70 -5.63
N PRO A 261 -6.00 6.06 -5.69
CA PRO A 261 -5.14 5.55 -6.74
C PRO A 261 -4.74 4.08 -6.54
N GLY A 262 -5.23 3.45 -5.48
CA GLY A 262 -4.82 2.12 -5.02
C GLY A 262 -3.65 2.18 -4.05
N GLY A 263 -3.31 1.02 -3.48
CA GLY A 263 -2.30 0.91 -2.43
C GLY A 263 -2.86 1.12 -1.03
N VAL A 264 -1.99 1.35 -0.06
CA VAL A 264 -2.37 1.50 1.35
C VAL A 264 -3.12 2.83 1.54
N ALA A 265 -4.30 2.75 2.15
CA ALA A 265 -5.04 3.92 2.62
C ALA A 265 -5.54 3.71 4.05
N THR A 266 -5.64 4.81 4.78
CA THR A 266 -6.20 4.85 6.14
C THR A 266 -7.58 5.48 6.11
N ILE A 267 -8.55 4.76 6.65
CA ILE A 267 -9.91 5.24 6.90
C ILE A 267 -10.07 5.45 8.40
N VAL A 268 -10.54 6.62 8.79
CA VAL A 268 -10.88 6.94 10.19
C VAL A 268 -12.35 7.29 10.26
N VAL A 269 -13.08 6.63 11.13
CA VAL A 269 -14.46 6.98 11.50
C VAL A 269 -14.45 7.45 12.94
N GLU A 270 -15.03 8.61 13.19
CA GLU A 270 -15.17 9.17 14.53
C GLU A 270 -16.63 9.43 14.80
N TYR A 271 -17.07 9.16 16.03
CA TYR A 271 -18.44 9.32 16.47
C TYR A 271 -18.49 9.80 17.92
N PHE A 272 -19.52 10.56 18.29
CA PHE A 272 -19.86 10.81 19.68
C PHE A 272 -21.35 10.64 19.93
N GLU A 273 -21.66 10.28 21.17
CA GLU A 273 -23.01 10.29 21.75
C GLU A 273 -23.08 11.36 22.83
N ALA A 274 -24.02 12.31 22.72
CA ALA A 274 -24.30 13.25 23.81
C ALA A 274 -25.41 12.76 24.73
N GLY A 275 -26.42 12.07 24.19
CA GLY A 275 -27.24 11.16 24.99
C GLY A 275 -28.53 10.69 24.35
N PHE A 276 -29.26 9.88 25.13
CA PHE A 276 -30.38 9.06 24.71
C PHE A 276 -29.94 7.86 23.86
N ASN A 277 -30.27 7.86 22.58
CA ASN A 277 -30.23 6.66 21.76
C ASN A 277 -28.97 6.66 20.88
N ALA A 278 -28.00 5.85 21.25
CA ALA A 278 -26.73 5.79 20.56
C ALA A 278 -26.72 4.76 19.43
N PHE A 279 -26.37 5.18 18.22
CA PHE A 279 -25.99 4.28 17.15
C PHE A 279 -25.04 4.90 16.13
N LEU A 280 -24.31 4.03 15.44
CA LEU A 280 -23.50 4.35 14.27
C LEU A 280 -23.73 3.27 13.22
N ASN A 281 -24.12 3.65 12.01
CA ASN A 281 -24.14 2.76 10.85
C ASN A 281 -23.19 3.32 9.81
N PHE A 282 -22.17 2.55 9.45
CA PHE A 282 -21.13 2.94 8.52
C PHE A 282 -20.97 1.88 7.43
N GLN A 283 -20.92 2.33 6.18
CA GLN A 283 -20.62 1.50 5.03
C GLN A 283 -19.57 2.19 4.14
N LEU A 284 -18.56 1.40 3.76
CA LEU A 284 -17.60 1.73 2.73
C LEU A 284 -17.82 0.76 1.57
N PHE A 285 -18.02 1.27 0.37
CA PHE A 285 -18.27 0.43 -0.81
C PHE A 285 -17.49 0.94 -2.01
N ALA A 286 -17.11 0.03 -2.90
CA ALA A 286 -16.77 0.42 -4.26
C ALA A 286 -18.10 0.72 -4.99
N PRO A 287 -18.23 1.82 -5.76
CA PRO A 287 -19.33 1.96 -6.68
C PRO A 287 -19.30 0.73 -7.59
N GLN A 288 -20.46 0.14 -7.84
CA GLN A 288 -20.56 -0.99 -8.73
C GLN A 288 -19.91 -0.60 -10.06
N GLN A 289 -18.89 -1.36 -10.47
CA GLN A 289 -18.41 -1.30 -11.84
C GLN A 289 -19.66 -1.56 -12.72
N PRO A 290 -20.01 -0.69 -13.68
CA PRO A 290 -21.09 -1.01 -14.61
C PRO A 290 -20.87 -2.43 -15.12
N PRO A 291 -21.93 -3.26 -15.23
CA PRO A 291 -21.77 -4.64 -15.68
C PRO A 291 -20.88 -4.64 -16.93
N ALA A 292 -19.80 -5.41 -16.89
CA ALA A 292 -18.91 -5.54 -18.03
C ALA A 292 -19.79 -5.83 -19.26
N PRO A 293 -19.57 -5.15 -20.41
CA PRO A 293 -20.24 -5.54 -21.64
C PRO A 293 -20.10 -7.05 -21.80
N PRO A 294 -21.18 -7.78 -22.18
CA PRO A 294 -21.09 -9.22 -22.36
C PRO A 294 -19.86 -9.50 -23.22
N VAL A 295 -18.96 -10.35 -22.72
CA VAL A 295 -17.76 -10.76 -23.44
C VAL A 295 -18.26 -11.39 -24.74
N GLY A 296 -18.24 -10.61 -25.81
CA GLY A 296 -18.48 -11.11 -27.14
C GLY A 296 -17.40 -12.14 -27.38
N SER A 297 -17.78 -13.41 -27.45
CA SER A 297 -16.91 -14.47 -27.91
C SER A 297 -16.51 -14.13 -29.35
N SER A 298 -15.37 -13.46 -29.51
CA SER A 298 -14.73 -13.31 -30.79
C SER A 298 -14.22 -14.69 -31.21
N VAL A 299 -15.11 -15.47 -31.82
CA VAL A 299 -14.73 -16.65 -32.56
C VAL A 299 -14.02 -16.16 -33.82
N ALA A 300 -12.69 -16.20 -33.83
CA ALA A 300 -11.94 -16.04 -35.06
C ALA A 300 -12.26 -17.25 -35.95
N THR A 301 -13.12 -17.07 -36.96
CA THR A 301 -13.24 -18.05 -38.04
C THR A 301 -11.99 -17.93 -38.91
N VAL A 302 -11.05 -18.86 -38.75
CA VAL A 302 -9.97 -19.05 -39.72
C VAL A 302 -10.61 -19.60 -40.99
N THR A 303 -10.88 -18.73 -41.96
CA THR A 303 -11.07 -19.15 -43.34
C THR A 303 -9.68 -19.44 -43.90
N THR A 304 -9.36 -20.72 -44.04
CA THR A 304 -8.14 -21.15 -44.71
C THR A 304 -8.16 -20.64 -46.14
N ALA A 305 -7.29 -19.68 -46.48
CA ALA A 305 -6.95 -19.42 -47.86
C ALA A 305 -6.14 -20.64 -48.34
N THR A 306 -6.67 -21.37 -49.30
CA THR A 306 -5.94 -22.44 -49.97
C THR A 306 -4.69 -21.86 -50.62
N LEU A 307 -3.53 -22.40 -50.22
CA LEU A 307 -2.24 -22.21 -50.87
C LEU A 307 -2.39 -22.60 -52.35
N ASN A 308 -2.30 -21.61 -53.25
CA ASN A 308 -2.34 -21.87 -54.69
C ASN A 308 -0.96 -22.39 -55.14
N VAL A 309 -0.70 -23.68 -54.89
CA VAL A 309 0.45 -24.37 -55.48
C VAL A 309 0.10 -24.66 -56.94
N ARG A 310 0.65 -23.87 -57.87
CA ARG A 310 0.64 -24.27 -59.28
C ARG A 310 1.65 -25.41 -59.45
N ASN A 311 1.13 -26.61 -59.71
CA ASN A 311 1.91 -27.77 -60.13
C ASN A 311 2.09 -27.75 -61.66
N ALA A 312 3.34 -27.47 -62.05
CA ALA A 312 4.05 -27.90 -63.27
C ALA A 312 3.71 -27.27 -64.64
N PRO A 313 4.63 -27.38 -65.62
CA PRO A 313 6.10 -27.48 -65.54
C PRO A 313 6.82 -26.16 -65.87
#